data_AF-A0A7Y9WSK7-F1
#
_entry.id   AF-A0A7Y9WSK7-F1
#
_cell.length_a   1.000
_cell.length_b   1.000
_cell.length_c   1.000
_cell.angle_alpha   90.00
_cell.angle_beta   90.00
_cell.angle_gamma   90.00
#
_symmetry.space_group_name_H-M   'P 1'
#
loop_
_entity.id
_entity.type
_entity.pdbx_description
1 polymer ?
#
loop_
_entity_poly.entity_id
_entity_poly.type
_entity_poly.pdbx_seq_one_letter_code
_entity_poly.pdbx_strand_id
1 'polypeptide(L)' 'MQDIPAEDTPTYEMISRADTVGVFQIESRTQMSMLPRLKPCTFYDLVIEVVVVWQGSIQGGAVHPYS' A
#
# COMPACT_ATOMS: atom_id res chain seq x y z
N MET A 1 26.31 0.03 -1.10
CA MET A 1 25.01 0.06 -1.78
C MET A 1 24.41 -1.33 -1.61
N GLN A 2 23.19 -1.45 -1.10
CA GLN A 2 22.54 -2.76 -0.96
C GLN A 2 21.94 -3.12 -2.33
N ASP A 3 22.35 -4.25 -2.90
CA ASP A 3 21.84 -4.72 -4.20
C ASP A 3 20.56 -5.53 -3.98
N ILE A 4 19.42 -4.83 -4.02
CA ILE A 4 18.09 -5.44 -3.97
C ILE A 4 17.51 -5.34 -5.39
N PRO A 5 16.89 -6.42 -5.92
CA PRO A 5 16.17 -6.36 -7.19
C PRO A 5 15.11 -5.25 -7.17
N ALA A 6 14.91 -4.58 -8.30
CA ALA A 6 13.88 -3.55 -8.43
C ALA A 6 12.46 -4.12 -8.25
N GLU A 7 12.27 -5.38 -8.66
CA GLU A 7 11.00 -6.10 -8.59
C GLU A 7 11.23 -7.47 -7.95
N ASP A 8 10.33 -7.88 -7.06
CA ASP A 8 10.39 -9.16 -6.37
C ASP A 8 8.99 -9.79 -6.29
N THR A 9 8.77 -10.86 -7.06
CA THR A 9 7.46 -11.52 -7.17
C THR A 9 6.94 -12.03 -5.81
N PRO A 10 7.74 -12.70 -4.96
CA PRO A 10 7.27 -13.12 -3.64
C PRO A 10 6.77 -11.96 -2.76
N THR A 11 7.45 -10.81 -2.80
CA THR A 11 7.01 -9.59 -2.10
C THR A 11 5.65 -9.13 -2.60
N TYR A 12 5.45 -9.06 -3.93
CA TYR A 12 4.17 -8.65 -4.50
C TYR A 12 3.03 -9.63 -4.24
N GLU A 13 3.32 -10.93 -4.17
CA GLU A 13 2.32 -11.94 -3.81
C GLU A 13 1.87 -11.80 -2.35
N MET A 14 2.81 -11.57 -1.42
CA MET A 14 2.52 -11.30 -0.02
C MET A 14 1.65 -10.04 0.12
N ILE A 15 2.05 -8.94 -0.54
CA ILE A 15 1.30 -7.68 -0.55
C ILE A 15 -0.10 -7.88 -1.15
N SER A 16 -0.23 -8.62 -2.26
CA SER A 16 -1.51 -8.91 -2.91
C SER A 16 -2.47 -9.72 -2.04
N ARG A 17 -1.96 -10.43 -1.03
CA ARG A 17 -2.78 -11.15 -0.03
C ARG A 17 -3.16 -10.29 1.17
N ALA A 18 -2.76 -9.01 1.15
CA ALA A 18 -2.86 -8.07 2.27
C ALA A 18 -2.12 -8.54 3.53
N ASP A 19 -1.06 -9.34 3.39
CA ASP A 19 -0.21 -9.75 4.50
C ASP A 19 0.86 -8.68 4.75
N THR A 20 0.41 -7.49 5.16
CA THR A 20 1.24 -6.27 5.21
C THR A 20 1.30 -5.63 6.59
N VAL A 21 1.00 -6.40 7.65
CA VAL A 21 1.16 -5.91 9.03
C VAL A 21 2.63 -5.60 9.29
N GLY A 22 2.94 -4.35 9.62
CA GLY A 22 4.31 -3.87 9.82
C GLY A 22 5.05 -3.48 8.53
N VAL A 23 4.38 -3.51 7.38
CA VAL A 23 4.92 -3.01 6.12
C VAL A 23 4.53 -1.55 5.94
N PHE A 24 5.53 -0.67 6.11
CA PHE A 24 5.36 0.77 6.10
C PHE A 24 4.49 1.26 4.94
N GLN A 25 3.59 2.20 5.24
CA GLN A 25 2.66 2.82 4.30
C GLN A 25 1.61 1.91 3.66
N ILE A 26 1.53 0.60 3.94
CA ILE A 26 0.47 -0.28 3.42
C ILE A 26 -0.10 -1.23 4.48
N GLU A 27 -0.01 -0.83 5.75
CA GLU A 27 -0.37 -1.62 6.94
C GLU A 27 -1.75 -1.30 7.52
N SER A 28 -2.40 -0.20 7.08
CA SER A 28 -3.70 0.20 7.64
C SER A 28 -4.84 -0.66 7.11
N ARG A 29 -5.96 -0.75 7.87
CA ARG A 29 -7.15 -1.51 7.45
C ARG A 29 -7.68 -1.09 6.07
N THR A 30 -7.67 0.21 5.78
CA THR A 30 -8.13 0.75 4.49
C THR A 30 -7.24 0.23 3.36
N GLN A 31 -5.92 0.30 3.53
CA GLN A 31 -4.93 -0.16 2.55
C GLN A 31 -5.03 -1.67 2.33
N MET A 32 -4.99 -2.44 3.43
CA MET A 32 -5.14 -3.90 3.41
C MET A 32 -6.43 -4.37 2.73
N SER A 33 -7.52 -3.58 2.79
CA SER A 33 -8.76 -3.93 2.10
C SER A 33 -8.70 -3.74 0.57
N MET A 34 -7.80 -2.88 0.09
CA MET A 34 -7.62 -2.55 -1.33
C MET A 34 -6.60 -3.44 -2.02
N LEU A 35 -5.54 -3.86 -1.33
CA LEU A 35 -4.45 -4.65 -1.91
C LEU A 35 -4.91 -5.94 -2.64
N PRO A 36 -5.87 -6.75 -2.13
CA PRO A 36 -6.33 -7.94 -2.84
C PRO A 36 -7.13 -7.64 -4.11
N ARG A 37 -7.64 -6.41 -4.24
CA ARG A 37 -8.35 -5.92 -5.43
C ARG A 37 -7.38 -5.36 -6.45
N LEU A 38 -6.34 -4.63 -6.00
CA LEU A 38 -5.35 -4.00 -6.86
C LEU A 38 -4.32 -5.01 -7.40
N LYS A 39 -3.93 -6.01 -6.60
CA LYS A 39 -2.93 -7.04 -6.96
C LYS A 39 -1.66 -6.42 -7.58
N PRO A 40 -0.92 -5.60 -6.82
CA PRO A 40 0.27 -4.93 -7.34
C PRO A 40 1.30 -5.95 -7.84
N CYS A 41 1.90 -5.69 -8.99
CA CYS A 41 2.94 -6.52 -9.61
C CYS A 41 4.23 -5.74 -9.86
N THR A 42 4.21 -4.43 -9.62
CA THR A 42 5.33 -3.52 -9.78
C THR A 42 5.39 -2.52 -8.64
N PHE A 43 6.54 -1.87 -8.45
CA PHE A 43 6.66 -0.81 -7.46
C PHE A 43 5.70 0.36 -7.74
N TYR A 44 5.45 0.64 -9.02
CA TYR A 44 4.57 1.72 -9.44
C TYR A 44 3.11 1.49 -9.02
N ASP A 45 2.66 0.25 -8.96
CA ASP A 45 1.31 -0.09 -8.48
C ASP A 45 1.13 0.28 -7.00
N LEU A 46 2.19 0.14 -6.19
CA LEU A 46 2.18 0.54 -4.78
C LEU A 46 2.12 2.06 -4.62
N VAL A 47 2.81 2.80 -5.49
CA VAL A 47 2.71 4.27 -5.53
C VAL A 47 1.26 4.69 -5.79
N ILE A 48 0.58 4.02 -6.72
CA ILE A 48 -0.83 4.28 -7.02
C ILE A 48 -1.71 3.97 -5.80
N GLU A 49 -1.53 2.83 -5.16
CA GLU A 49 -2.32 2.43 -3.98
C GLU A 49 -2.27 3.48 -2.87
N VAL A 50 -1.06 3.92 -2.51
CA VAL A 50 -0.84 4.89 -1.44
C VAL A 50 -1.52 6.22 -1.77
N VAL A 51 -1.39 6.68 -3.02
CA VAL A 51 -2.00 7.93 -3.47
C VAL A 51 -3.53 7.83 -3.46
N VAL A 52 -4.11 6.72 -3.91
CA VAL A 52 -5.57 6.52 -3.96
C VAL A 52 -6.16 6.53 -2.55
N VAL A 53 -5.56 5.82 -1.59
CA VAL A 53 -6.04 5.79 -0.20
C VAL A 53 -5.91 7.16 0.47
N TRP A 54 -4.81 7.86 0.22
CA TRP A 54 -4.64 9.22 0.74
C TRP A 54 -5.71 10.17 0.21
N GLN A 55 -5.95 10.19 -1.11
CA GLN A 55 -6.98 11.01 -1.73
C GLN A 55 -8.38 10.69 -1.20
N GLY A 56 -8.70 9.40 -1.02
CA GLY A 56 -9.96 8.97 -0.42
C GLY A 56 -10.12 9.45 1.03
N SER A 57 -9.04 9.42 1.81
CA SER A 57 -9.05 9.90 3.21
C SER A 57 -9.27 11.42 3.31
N ILE A 58 -8.67 12.19 2.39
CA ILE A 58 -8.90 13.65 2.29
C ILE A 58 -10.37 13.93 1.95
N GLN A 59 -10.93 13.24 0.94
CA GLN A 59 -12.32 13.44 0.52
C GLN A 59 -13.34 12.98 1.58
N GLY A 60 -13.03 11.92 2.32
CA GLY A 60 -13.87 11.37 3.40
C GLY A 60 -13.86 12.16 4.71
N GLY A 61 -13.15 13.30 4.78
CA GLY A 61 -13.08 14.12 5.99
C GLY A 61 -12.26 13.50 7.13
N ALA A 62 -11.46 12.47 6.87
CA ALA A 62 -10.61 11.80 7.85
C ALA A 62 -9.31 12.58 8.16
N VAL A 63 -9.30 13.88 7.90
CA VAL A 63 -8.24 14.80 8.33
C VAL A 63 -8.61 15.31 9.71
N HIS A 64 -8.23 14.56 10.75
CA HIS A 64 -8.05 15.19 12.06
C HIS A 64 -6.67 15.84 12.07
N PRO A 65 -6.57 17.18 12.02
CA PRO A 65 -5.31 17.84 12.29
C PRO A 65 -5.00 17.59 13.77
N TYR A 66 -3.89 16.91 14.03
CA TYR A 66 -3.19 16.81 15.32
C TYR A 66 -3.90 17.49 16.50
N SER A 67 -4.46 16.69 17.42
CA SER A 67 -4.68 17.11 18.80
C SER A 67 -3.34 17.12 19.55
#